data_AF-A0A7X8URK1-F1
#
_entry.id   AF-A0A7X8URK1-F1
#
_cell.length_a   1.000
_cell.length_b   1.000
_cell.length_c   1.000
_cell.angle_alpha   90.00
_cell.angle_beta   90.00
_cell.angle_gamma   90.00
#
_symmetry.space_group_name_H-M   'P 1'
#
loop_
_entity.id
_entity.type
_entity.pdbx_description
1 polymer ?
#
loop_
_entity_poly.entity_id
_entity_poly.type
_entity_poly.pdbx_seq_one_letter_code
_entity_poly.pdbx_strand_id
1 'polypeptide(L)' 'MLEQSQLRDQFLSLLEQQQQAVTLYAKLAGAAQDESLREQAIQIHREKQRHIQLTERLLEIVN' A
#
# COMPACT_ATOMS: atom_id res chain seq x y z
N MET A 1 -12.48 23.75 3.20
CA MET A 1 -12.74 23.17 1.86
C MET A 1 -11.44 22.93 1.07
N LEU A 2 -10.56 23.93 0.89
CA LEU A 2 -9.26 23.73 0.21
C LEU A 2 -8.35 22.69 0.91
N GLU A 3 -8.23 22.76 2.23
CA GLU A 3 -7.36 21.85 3.02
C GLU A 3 -7.82 20.39 2.95
N GLN A 4 -9.14 20.15 2.96
CA GLN A 4 -9.71 18.80 2.80
C GLN A 4 -9.46 18.24 1.39
N SER A 5 -9.59 19.07 0.34
CA SER A 5 -9.25 18.66 -1.02
C SER A 5 -7.78 18.28 -1.13
N GLN A 6 -6.87 19.10 -0.58
CA GLN A 6 -5.44 18.82 -0.60
C GLN A 6 -5.09 17.54 0.18
N LEU A 7 -5.72 17.33 1.34
CA LEU A 7 -5.52 16.12 2.14
C LEU A 7 -6.04 14.87 1.42
N ARG A 8 -7.18 14.97 0.75
CA ARG A 8 -7.72 13.90 -0.10
C ARG A 8 -6.77 13.55 -1.23
N ASP A 9 -6.22 14.52 -1.93
CA ASP A 9 -5.27 14.29 -3.03
C ASP A 9 -3.99 13.60 -2.53
N GLN A 10 -3.51 13.97 -1.34
CA GLN A 10 -2.37 13.29 -0.70
C GLN A 10 -2.70 11.84 -0.36
N PHE A 11 -3.89 11.55 0.17
CA PHE A 11 -4.29 10.17 0.47
C PHE A 11 -4.52 9.34 -0.79
N LEU A 12 -5.02 9.92 -1.88
CA LEU A 12 -5.13 9.24 -3.18
C LEU A 12 -3.74 8.88 -3.71
N SER A 13 -2.78 9.82 -3.65
CA SER A 13 -1.40 9.56 -4.05
C SER A 13 -0.75 8.48 -3.19
N LEU A 14 -0.97 8.51 -1.87
CA LEU A 14 -0.49 7.49 -0.96
C LEU A 14 -1.08 6.12 -1.28
N LEU A 15 -2.40 6.05 -1.54
CA LEU A 15 -3.09 4.81 -1.87
C LEU A 15 -2.51 4.16 -3.13
N GLU A 16 -2.28 4.96 -4.17
CA GLU A 16 -1.66 4.50 -5.41
C GLU A 16 -0.26 3.90 -5.16
N GLN A 17 0.57 4.59 -4.37
CA GLN A 17 1.90 4.09 -4.02
C GLN A 17 1.84 2.76 -3.24
N GLN A 18 0.90 2.61 -2.30
CA GLN A 18 0.75 1.34 -1.57
C GLN A 18 0.27 0.22 -2.50
N GLN A 19 -0.65 0.48 -3.43
CA GLN A 19 -1.14 -0.52 -4.40
C GLN A 19 -0.02 -0.99 -5.34
N GLN A 20 0.81 -0.07 -5.82
CA GLN A 20 2.00 -0.40 -6.61
C GLN A 20 2.98 -1.25 -5.80
N ALA A 21 3.25 -0.88 -4.53
CA ALA A 21 4.12 -1.65 -3.65
C ALA A 21 3.59 -3.06 -3.36
N VAL A 22 2.30 -3.23 -3.06
CA VAL A 22 1.66 -4.54 -2.86
C VAL A 22 1.91 -5.46 -4.06
N THR A 23 1.72 -4.91 -5.27
CA THR A 23 1.93 -5.66 -6.52
C THR A 23 3.39 -6.05 -6.71
N LEU A 24 4.33 -5.14 -6.41
CA LEU A 24 5.76 -5.40 -6.52
C LEU A 24 6.22 -6.50 -5.56
N TYR A 25 5.83 -6.43 -4.29
CA TYR A 25 6.22 -7.43 -3.29
C TYR A 25 5.55 -8.78 -3.51
N ALA A 26 4.34 -8.82 -4.07
CA ALA A 26 3.71 -10.08 -4.50
C ALA A 26 4.51 -10.74 -5.63
N LYS A 27 4.94 -9.97 -6.64
CA LYS A 27 5.78 -10.46 -7.73
C LYS A 27 7.14 -10.94 -7.23
N LEU A 28 7.77 -10.19 -6.33
CA LEU A 28 9.04 -10.58 -5.72
C LEU A 28 8.91 -11.89 -4.94
N ALA A 29 7.88 -12.04 -4.11
CA ALA A 29 7.62 -13.28 -3.38
C ALA A 29 7.40 -14.48 -4.32
N GLY A 30 6.71 -14.28 -5.44
CA GLY A 30 6.46 -15.34 -6.43
C GLY A 30 7.71 -15.73 -7.25
N ALA A 31 8.67 -14.83 -7.41
CA ALA A 31 9.88 -15.05 -8.20
C ALA A 31 11.14 -15.38 -7.38
N ALA A 32 11.12 -15.12 -6.07
CA ALA A 32 12.25 -15.35 -5.18
C ALA A 32 12.56 -16.85 -5.02
N GLN A 33 13.80 -17.21 -5.35
CA GLN A 33 14.33 -18.57 -5.13
C GLN A 33 14.92 -18.74 -3.71
N ASP A 34 15.36 -17.63 -3.11
CA ASP A 34 15.82 -17.58 -1.72
C ASP A 34 14.60 -17.53 -0.78
N GLU A 35 14.55 -18.47 0.16
CA GLU A 35 13.42 -18.63 1.08
C GLU A 35 13.30 -17.44 2.05
N SER A 36 14.41 -16.90 2.55
CA SER A 36 14.38 -15.76 3.46
C SER A 36 13.87 -14.50 2.75
N LEU A 37 14.33 -14.26 1.52
CA LEU A 37 13.85 -13.15 0.70
C LEU A 37 12.36 -13.29 0.39
N ARG A 38 11.90 -14.50 0.07
CA ARG A 38 10.48 -14.78 -0.18
C ARG A 38 9.63 -14.46 1.05
N GLU A 39 10.04 -14.93 2.23
CA GLU A 39 9.32 -14.67 3.48
C GLU A 39 9.26 -13.17 3.81
N GLN A 40 10.38 -12.46 3.66
CA GLN A 40 10.43 -11.01 3.84
C GLN A 40 9.51 -10.29 2.86
N ALA A 41 9.50 -10.69 1.58
CA ALA A 41 8.60 -10.12 0.58
C ALA A 41 7.12 -10.37 0.92
N ILE A 42 6.78 -11.57 1.41
CA ILE A 42 5.42 -11.90 1.87
C ILE A 42 5.02 -11.03 3.08
N GLN A 43 5.93 -10.85 4.04
CA GLN A 43 5.66 -10.02 5.21
C GLN A 43 5.38 -8.57 4.82
N ILE A 44 6.23 -7.99 3.96
CA ILE A 44 6.05 -6.62 3.47
C ILE A 44 4.74 -6.51 2.67
N HIS A 45 4.44 -7.48 1.80
CA HIS A 45 3.18 -7.50 1.05
C HIS A 45 1.95 -7.41 1.98
N ARG A 46 1.92 -8.21 3.05
CA ARG A 46 0.82 -8.17 4.05
C ARG A 46 0.73 -6.83 4.76
N GLU A 47 1.86 -6.23 5.09
CA GLU A 47 1.87 -4.90 5.72
C GLU A 47 1.33 -3.82 4.78
N LYS A 48 1.73 -3.85 3.51
CA LYS A 48 1.23 -2.92 2.48
C LYS A 48 -0.27 -3.08 2.24
N GLN A 49 -0.82 -4.30 2.32
CA GLN A 49 -2.27 -4.52 2.30
C GLN A 49 -2.98 -3.86 3.48
N ARG A 50 -2.41 -3.90 4.69
CA ARG A 50 -2.96 -3.17 5.85
C ARG A 50 -2.92 -1.66 5.63
N HIS A 51 -1.83 -1.13 5.05
CA HIS A 51 -1.73 0.29 4.76
C HIS A 51 -2.77 0.75 3.73
N ILE A 52 -3.04 -0.05 2.70
CA ILE A 52 -4.15 0.22 1.76
C ILE A 52 -5.47 0.39 2.52
N GLN A 53 -5.83 -0.57 3.37
CA GLN A 53 -7.08 -0.53 4.14
C GLN A 53 -7.15 0.73 5.03
N LEU A 54 -6.04 1.10 5.68
CA LEU A 54 -5.99 2.30 6.50
C LEU A 54 -6.14 3.58 5.66
N THR A 55 -5.48 3.66 4.50
CA THR A 55 -5.59 4.82 3.61
C THR A 55 -6.98 4.94 3.01
N GLU A 56 -7.63 3.83 2.66
CA GLU A 56 -9.03 3.81 2.23
C GLU A 56 -9.96 4.35 3.32
N ARG A 57 -9.76 3.95 4.59
CA ARG A 57 -10.52 4.51 5.72
C ARG A 57 -10.28 6.00 5.93
N LEU A 58 -9.05 6.46 5.75
CA LEU A 58 -8.75 7.90 5.82
C LEU A 58 -9.46 8.67 4.70
N LEU A 59 -9.49 8.11 3.48
CA LEU A 59 -10.23 8.69 2.34
C LEU A 59 -11.74 8.76 2.59
N GLU A 60 -12.32 7.74 3.23
CA GLU A 60 -13.73 7.76 3.63
C GLU A 60 -14.05 8.88 4.64
N ILE A 61 -13.11 9.22 5.53
CA ILE A 61 -13.30 10.27 6.55
C ILE A 61 -13.19 11.67 5.95
N VAL A 62 -12.35 11.86 4.92
CA VAL A 62 -12.11 13.18 4.30
C VAL A 62 -12.93 13.45 3.04
N ASN A 63 -13.71 12.48 2.58
CA ASN A 63 -14.73 12.63 1.54
C ASN A 63 -16.00 13.30 2.09
#